data_AF-A0A562NKV6-F1
#
_entry.id   AF-A0A562NKV6-F1
#
_cell.length_a   1.000
_cell.length_b   1.000
_cell.length_c   1.000
_cell.angle_alpha   90.00
_cell.angle_beta   90.00
_cell.angle_gamma   90.00
#
_symmetry.space_group_name_H-M   'P 1'
#
loop_
_entity.id
_entity.type
_entity.pdbx_description
1 polymer ?
#
loop_
_entity_poly.entity_id
_entity_poly.type
_entity_poly.pdbx_seq_one_letter_code
_entity_poly.pdbx_strand_id
1 'polypeptide(L)'
;MLRPGSRMTCLLPALLAGTMAHAEDPGVAIELPSGGTAYWEETRHDTNAGMGLTYRFRFVMPDLAKRVPATSGPASDFEDEAERGAIDIDTETGEVSGDAPVEGSGDYVEAPETAPEAAPDVAEEGTDQPDPEAMADGAPDGGEDDDNADDPTLPAAPDLLLRDPVHDDVVWLCQSWALPRVAGSGPRPSQIIISLADRKSEFGTYDPEVLQLFEAFKIPTDKDSCEWLPW
;
A
#
# COMPACT_ATOMS: atom_id res chain seq x y z
N MET A 1 -57.84 -57.30 38.01
CA MET A 1 -56.81 -57.45 36.96
C MET A 1 -55.91 -56.21 37.02
N LEU A 2 -54.66 -56.37 37.47
CA LEU A 2 -53.63 -55.32 37.50
C LEU A 2 -53.13 -55.05 36.07
N ARG A 3 -52.90 -53.77 35.73
CA ARG A 3 -51.93 -53.40 34.69
C ARG A 3 -50.98 -52.31 35.22
N PRO A 4 -49.66 -52.47 35.05
CA PRO A 4 -48.63 -51.58 35.60
C PRO A 4 -48.39 -50.36 34.71
N GLY A 5 -47.77 -49.33 35.30
CA GLY A 5 -47.61 -48.00 34.74
C GLY A 5 -46.62 -47.88 33.57
N SER A 6 -46.65 -46.69 32.96
CA SER A 6 -45.61 -46.23 32.06
C SER A 6 -45.27 -44.79 32.43
N ARG A 7 -44.15 -44.60 33.12
CA ARG A 7 -43.47 -43.31 33.22
C ARG A 7 -42.67 -43.17 31.93
N MET A 8 -43.14 -42.37 30.98
CA MET A 8 -42.36 -42.03 29.78
C MET A 8 -41.78 -40.64 29.98
N THR A 9 -40.48 -40.65 30.22
CA THR A 9 -39.51 -39.57 30.31
C THR A 9 -39.74 -38.45 29.29
N CYS A 10 -39.87 -37.20 29.76
CA CYS A 10 -39.66 -36.00 28.95
C CYS A 10 -38.20 -35.96 28.49
N LEU A 11 -37.94 -36.30 27.23
CA LEU A 11 -36.70 -35.89 26.56
C LEU A 11 -36.85 -34.43 26.14
N LEU A 12 -36.14 -33.53 26.84
CA LEU A 12 -35.85 -32.21 26.29
C LEU A 12 -34.83 -32.37 25.15
N PRO A 13 -35.08 -31.80 23.95
CA PRO A 13 -34.05 -31.72 22.94
C PRO A 13 -32.98 -30.73 23.40
N ALA A 14 -31.74 -31.20 23.47
CA ALA A 14 -30.57 -30.35 23.64
C ALA A 14 -30.44 -29.45 22.39
N LEU A 15 -30.65 -28.15 22.55
CA LEU A 15 -30.30 -27.17 21.52
C LEU A 15 -28.77 -27.12 21.42
N LEU A 16 -28.22 -27.68 20.34
CA LEU A 16 -26.89 -27.31 19.88
C LEU A 16 -26.99 -25.89 19.29
N ALA A 17 -26.51 -24.89 20.03
CA ALA A 17 -26.27 -23.56 19.50
C ALA A 17 -25.04 -23.63 18.59
N GLY A 18 -25.26 -23.82 17.28
CA GLY A 18 -24.21 -23.61 16.29
C GLY A 18 -23.88 -22.13 16.20
N THR A 19 -22.63 -21.76 16.40
CA THR A 19 -22.10 -20.44 16.05
C THR A 19 -22.21 -20.29 14.53
N MET A 20 -23.27 -19.64 14.05
CA MET A 20 -23.29 -19.19 12.67
C MET A 20 -22.25 -18.07 12.55
N ALA A 21 -21.18 -18.35 11.81
CA ALA A 21 -20.31 -17.33 11.28
C ALA A 21 -21.22 -16.31 10.58
N HIS A 22 -21.32 -15.11 11.15
CA HIS A 22 -22.02 -14.02 10.50
C HIS A 22 -21.17 -13.65 9.30
N ALA A 23 -21.57 -14.10 8.11
CA ALA A 23 -21.21 -13.41 6.89
C ALA A 23 -21.91 -12.05 6.97
N GLU A 24 -21.25 -11.09 7.62
CA GLU A 24 -21.74 -9.73 7.68
C GLU A 24 -21.83 -9.21 6.26
N ASP A 25 -23.01 -8.70 5.90
CA ASP A 25 -23.23 -8.04 4.61
C ASP A 25 -22.13 -6.98 4.42
N PRO A 26 -21.31 -7.10 3.36
CA PRO A 26 -20.21 -6.17 3.16
C PRO A 26 -20.73 -4.75 2.86
N GLY A 27 -22.02 -4.57 2.60
CA GLY A 27 -22.63 -3.27 2.33
C GLY A 27 -22.76 -3.04 0.83
N VAL A 28 -22.96 -1.78 0.41
CA VAL A 28 -23.10 -1.44 -1.01
C VAL A 28 -21.76 -1.60 -1.72
N ALA A 29 -21.74 -2.44 -2.76
CA ALA A 29 -20.59 -2.65 -3.63
C ALA A 29 -20.22 -1.37 -4.41
N ILE A 30 -18.93 -1.09 -4.48
CA ILE A 30 -18.31 0.03 -5.20
C ILE A 30 -17.34 -0.58 -6.22
N GLU A 31 -17.66 -0.46 -7.50
CA GLU A 31 -16.79 -0.90 -8.60
C GLU A 31 -15.60 0.05 -8.74
N LEU A 32 -14.40 -0.53 -8.85
CA LEU A 32 -13.16 0.23 -8.92
C LEU A 32 -12.52 0.16 -10.32
N PRO A 33 -11.72 1.17 -10.72
CA PRO A 33 -11.01 1.19 -12.00
C PRO A 33 -10.18 -0.06 -12.31
N SER A 34 -9.57 -0.69 -11.30
CA SER A 34 -8.80 -1.93 -11.45
C SER A 34 -9.66 -3.19 -11.66
N GLY A 35 -10.99 -3.04 -11.73
CA GLY A 35 -11.97 -4.13 -11.76
C GLY A 35 -12.18 -4.81 -10.42
N GLY A 36 -11.61 -4.28 -9.33
CA GLY A 36 -11.91 -4.72 -7.96
C GLY A 36 -13.24 -4.21 -7.45
N THR A 37 -13.72 -4.81 -6.37
CA THR A 37 -14.93 -4.35 -5.67
C THR A 37 -14.57 -3.97 -4.24
N ALA A 38 -14.84 -2.71 -3.88
CA ALA A 38 -14.72 -2.23 -2.52
C ALA A 38 -16.10 -2.06 -1.87
N TYR A 39 -16.12 -2.06 -0.56
CA TYR A 39 -17.31 -1.83 0.24
C TYR A 39 -17.00 -0.81 1.33
N TRP A 40 -17.88 0.18 1.50
CA TRP A 40 -17.71 1.17 2.56
C TRP A 40 -18.01 0.55 3.92
N GLU A 41 -17.03 0.61 4.83
CA GLU A 41 -17.16 0.14 6.20
C GLU A 41 -17.61 1.28 7.11
N GLU A 42 -16.83 2.36 7.17
CA GLU A 42 -17.15 3.52 7.99
C GLU A 42 -16.42 4.81 7.56
N THR A 43 -16.90 5.95 8.05
CA THR A 43 -16.22 7.24 7.94
C THR A 43 -15.99 7.82 9.32
N ARG A 44 -14.76 8.23 9.60
CA ARG A 44 -14.36 8.91 10.84
C ARG A 44 -13.78 10.27 10.53
N HIS A 45 -13.86 11.19 11.48
CA HIS A 45 -13.22 12.49 11.36
C HIS A 45 -12.58 12.87 12.68
N ASP A 46 -11.49 13.62 12.60
CA ASP A 46 -10.82 14.20 13.74
C ASP A 46 -10.39 15.64 13.43
N THR A 47 -10.38 16.46 14.46
CA THR A 47 -9.93 17.86 14.45
C THR A 47 -8.66 18.06 15.28
N ASN A 48 -8.11 17.01 15.87
CA ASN A 48 -7.02 17.08 16.85
C ASN A 48 -5.64 16.93 16.21
N ALA A 49 -5.13 17.97 15.52
CA ALA A 49 -3.70 17.99 15.15
C ALA A 49 -3.12 19.36 14.77
N GLY A 50 -3.88 20.46 14.81
CA GLY A 50 -3.44 21.73 14.18
C GLY A 50 -3.31 21.65 12.65
N MET A 51 -3.51 20.48 12.05
CA MET A 51 -3.47 20.20 10.61
C MET A 51 -4.82 20.43 9.91
N GLY A 52 -5.83 20.93 10.63
CA GLY A 52 -7.20 21.11 10.12
C GLY A 52 -8.10 19.88 10.34
N LEU A 53 -9.25 19.86 9.66
CA LEU A 53 -10.21 18.76 9.72
C LEU A 53 -9.75 17.62 8.81
N THR A 54 -9.54 16.43 9.38
CA THR A 54 -9.16 15.23 8.63
C THR A 54 -10.29 14.22 8.64
N TYR A 55 -10.70 13.74 7.45
CA TYR A 55 -11.59 12.58 7.34
C TYR A 55 -10.81 11.32 7.02
N ARG A 56 -11.20 10.21 7.62
CA ARG A 56 -10.75 8.87 7.28
C ARG A 56 -11.93 8.06 6.75
N PHE A 57 -11.81 7.55 5.54
CA PHE A 57 -12.77 6.63 4.97
C PHE A 57 -12.17 5.24 4.96
N ARG A 58 -12.91 4.28 5.51
CA ARG A 58 -12.50 2.88 5.58
C ARG A 58 -13.33 2.05 4.62
N PHE A 59 -12.63 1.27 3.81
CA PHE A 59 -13.20 0.38 2.82
C PHE A 59 -12.65 -1.04 2.99
N VAL A 60 -13.46 -2.02 2.62
CA VAL A 60 -13.06 -3.42 2.53
C VAL A 60 -13.03 -3.83 1.07
N MET A 61 -11.93 -4.40 0.60
CA MET A 61 -11.73 -4.97 -0.72
C MET A 61 -11.26 -6.43 -0.56
N PRO A 62 -12.17 -7.42 -0.65
CA PRO A 62 -11.84 -8.82 -0.35
C PRO A 62 -10.71 -9.44 -1.17
N ASP A 63 -10.39 -8.87 -2.33
CA ASP A 63 -9.32 -9.33 -3.22
C ASP A 63 -8.03 -8.49 -3.14
N LEU A 64 -7.90 -7.60 -2.15
CA LEU A 64 -6.73 -6.73 -1.96
C LEU A 64 -5.40 -7.51 -1.90
N ALA A 65 -5.37 -8.62 -1.15
CA ALA A 65 -4.18 -9.46 -1.00
C ALA A 65 -3.72 -10.14 -2.30
N LYS A 66 -4.56 -10.20 -3.32
CA LYS A 66 -4.19 -10.71 -4.65
C LYS A 66 -3.59 -9.61 -5.54
N ARG A 67 -3.76 -8.35 -5.16
CA ARG A 67 -3.39 -7.16 -5.94
C ARG A 67 -2.10 -6.55 -5.42
N VAL A 68 -1.99 -6.39 -4.11
CA VAL A 68 -0.78 -5.86 -3.48
C VAL A 68 0.14 -7.04 -3.17
N PRO A 69 1.36 -7.11 -3.76
CA PRO A 69 2.31 -8.14 -3.41
C PRO A 69 2.68 -7.95 -1.94
N ALA A 70 2.36 -8.93 -1.10
CA ALA A 70 2.94 -8.97 0.23
C ALA A 70 4.46 -9.09 0.07
N THR A 71 5.22 -8.28 0.80
CA THR A 71 6.63 -8.62 1.06
C THR A 71 6.61 -10.02 1.65
N SER A 72 7.20 -10.99 0.96
CA SER A 72 7.08 -12.41 1.29
C SER A 72 7.48 -12.67 2.75
N GLY A 73 6.57 -13.25 3.53
CA GLY A 73 6.84 -13.74 4.90
C GLY A 73 5.84 -13.21 5.96
N PRO A 74 5.41 -14.05 6.93
CA PRO A 74 4.83 -13.60 8.18
C PRO A 74 5.70 -12.51 8.83
N ALA A 75 5.08 -11.52 9.49
CA ALA A 75 5.83 -10.60 10.37
C ALA A 75 6.49 -11.31 11.57
N SER A 76 6.26 -12.62 11.72
CA SER A 76 6.91 -13.50 12.68
C SER A 76 8.05 -14.33 12.09
N ASP A 77 8.26 -14.34 10.77
CA ASP A 77 9.36 -15.04 10.08
C ASP A 77 10.67 -14.23 10.12
N PHE A 78 10.85 -13.45 11.18
CA PHE A 78 12.19 -13.19 11.68
C PHE A 78 12.65 -14.51 12.29
N GLU A 79 13.27 -15.38 11.49
CA GLU A 79 14.04 -16.51 12.04
C GLU A 79 14.90 -15.94 13.17
N ASP A 80 14.95 -16.61 14.33
CA ASP A 80 15.83 -16.23 15.44
C ASP A 80 17.22 -16.05 14.85
N GLU A 81 17.58 -14.80 14.56
CA GLU A 81 18.79 -14.50 13.84
C GLU A 81 19.90 -15.06 14.67
N ALA A 82 20.57 -16.09 14.16
CA ALA A 82 21.72 -16.68 14.78
C ALA A 82 22.70 -15.54 15.01
N GLU A 83 22.66 -14.99 16.22
CA GLU A 83 23.36 -13.82 16.74
C GLU A 83 24.04 -13.04 15.62
N ARG A 84 23.25 -12.31 14.80
CA ARG A 84 23.82 -11.43 13.77
C ARG A 84 24.81 -10.54 14.51
N GLY A 85 26.10 -10.77 14.28
CA GLY A 85 27.17 -10.09 14.99
C GLY A 85 26.97 -8.59 14.91
N ALA A 86 27.36 -7.86 15.95
CA ALA A 86 27.29 -6.41 15.93
C ALA A 86 28.03 -5.89 14.69
N ILE A 87 27.31 -5.19 13.82
CA ILE A 87 27.91 -4.45 12.71
C ILE A 87 28.50 -3.19 13.35
N ASP A 88 29.82 -3.09 13.38
CA ASP A 88 30.50 -1.87 13.76
C ASP A 88 30.67 -1.02 12.49
N ILE A 89 29.94 0.09 12.43
CA ILE A 89 30.05 1.09 11.38
C ILE A 89 30.91 2.20 11.94
N ASP A 90 32.17 2.24 11.54
CA ASP A 90 33.04 3.34 11.90
C ASP A 90 32.69 4.57 11.06
N THR A 91 31.98 5.52 11.68
CA THR A 91 31.54 6.76 11.02
C THR A 91 32.66 7.74 10.70
N GLU A 92 33.89 7.53 11.20
CA GLU A 92 35.02 8.42 10.94
C GLU A 92 35.89 7.93 9.76
N THR A 93 35.91 6.61 9.52
CA THR A 93 36.67 5.99 8.42
C THR A 93 35.79 5.44 7.29
N GLY A 94 34.49 5.24 7.54
CA GLY A 94 33.56 4.64 6.59
C GLY A 94 33.69 3.13 6.44
N GLU A 95 34.54 2.48 7.25
CA GLU A 95 34.74 1.04 7.20
C GLU A 95 33.63 0.31 7.97
N VAL A 96 33.04 -0.71 7.33
CA VAL A 96 32.09 -1.64 7.94
C VAL A 96 32.81 -2.97 8.17
N SER A 97 32.93 -3.39 9.43
CA SER A 97 33.54 -4.68 9.78
C SER A 97 32.54 -5.58 10.53
N GLY A 98 32.42 -6.83 10.08
CA GLY A 98 31.57 -7.88 10.65
C GLY A 98 31.84 -9.25 10.02
N ASP A 99 31.47 -10.33 10.69
CA ASP A 99 31.68 -11.71 10.20
C ASP A 99 30.47 -12.17 9.36
N ALA A 100 30.50 -11.85 8.07
CA ALA A 100 29.68 -12.51 7.06
C ALA A 100 30.45 -12.56 5.73
N PRO A 101 30.46 -13.68 5.00
CA PRO A 101 31.02 -13.70 3.65
C PRO A 101 30.06 -12.93 2.74
N VAL A 102 30.41 -11.68 2.41
CA VAL A 102 29.85 -10.98 1.26
C VAL A 102 30.54 -11.54 0.02
N GLU A 103 29.99 -12.59 -0.56
CA GLU A 103 30.23 -12.90 -1.97
C GLU A 103 29.32 -11.98 -2.79
N GLY A 104 29.90 -10.88 -3.26
CA GLY A 104 29.18 -9.87 -4.05
C GLY A 104 29.91 -8.54 -4.02
N SER A 105 31.09 -8.48 -4.64
CA SER A 105 31.81 -7.23 -4.86
C SER A 105 31.02 -6.33 -5.82
N GLY A 106 30.21 -5.42 -5.26
CA GLY A 106 29.68 -4.27 -5.97
C GLY A 106 30.73 -3.16 -5.97
N ASP A 107 31.31 -2.89 -7.13
CA ASP A 107 32.20 -1.78 -7.40
C ASP A 107 31.42 -0.46 -7.21
N TYR A 108 31.67 0.26 -6.11
CA TYR A 108 31.19 1.62 -5.94
C TYR A 108 32.12 2.54 -6.72
N VAL A 109 31.69 2.97 -7.90
CA VAL A 109 32.40 4.00 -8.67
C VAL A 109 32.24 5.33 -7.93
N GLU A 110 33.32 5.81 -7.33
CA GLU A 110 33.39 7.06 -6.58
C GLU A 110 33.11 8.26 -7.50
N ALA A 111 32.07 9.03 -7.19
CA ALA A 111 31.79 10.28 -7.88
C ALA A 111 32.76 11.38 -7.35
N PRO A 112 33.56 12.05 -8.20
CA PRO A 112 34.51 13.04 -7.71
C PRO A 112 33.80 14.31 -7.23
N GLU A 113 34.06 14.65 -5.98
CA GLU A 113 33.60 15.85 -5.30
C GLU A 113 34.33 17.09 -5.84
N THR A 114 33.61 17.97 -6.55
CA THR A 114 34.06 19.35 -6.75
C THR A 114 32.96 20.31 -6.31
N ALA A 115 33.31 21.17 -5.36
CA ALA A 115 32.42 22.13 -4.70
C ALA A 115 31.84 23.16 -5.69
N PRO A 116 30.63 23.70 -5.43
CA PRO A 116 30.06 24.73 -6.28
C PRO A 116 30.70 26.09 -5.98
N GLU A 117 31.52 26.60 -6.91
CA GLU A 117 31.86 28.02 -6.95
C GLU A 117 30.75 28.82 -7.65
N ALA A 118 30.52 30.01 -7.09
CA ALA A 118 29.54 31.05 -7.42
C ALA A 118 28.97 31.06 -8.85
N ALA A 119 27.64 31.12 -8.92
CA ALA A 119 26.89 31.43 -10.14
C ALA A 119 27.24 32.82 -10.70
N PRO A 120 27.51 32.95 -12.01
CA PRO A 120 27.24 34.17 -12.74
C PRO A 120 25.86 34.09 -13.41
N ASP A 121 25.12 35.17 -13.16
CA ASP A 121 23.88 35.62 -13.79
C ASP A 121 24.05 35.74 -15.33
N VAL A 122 23.17 35.11 -16.15
CA VAL A 122 22.63 35.66 -17.42
C VAL A 122 21.64 34.72 -18.14
N ALA A 123 20.43 35.28 -18.37
CA ALA A 123 19.60 35.28 -19.58
C ALA A 123 18.96 34.00 -20.17
N GLU A 124 17.61 34.02 -20.18
CA GLU A 124 16.67 33.74 -21.30
C GLU A 124 17.18 32.96 -22.52
N GLU A 125 16.45 31.91 -22.90
CA GLU A 125 15.61 31.84 -24.12
C GLU A 125 15.57 30.41 -24.68
N GLY A 126 14.42 29.98 -25.20
CA GLY A 126 14.36 28.93 -26.23
C GLY A 126 13.63 27.65 -25.85
N THR A 127 12.36 27.60 -26.22
CA THR A 127 11.55 26.40 -26.41
C THR A 127 12.23 25.38 -27.32
N ASP A 128 12.31 24.11 -26.94
CA ASP A 128 12.31 22.99 -27.90
C ASP A 128 11.74 21.73 -27.24
N GLN A 129 10.53 21.35 -27.67
CA GLN A 129 9.89 20.10 -27.29
C GLN A 129 10.13 19.13 -28.44
N PRO A 130 10.81 17.98 -28.25
CA PRO A 130 11.08 17.09 -29.36
C PRO A 130 9.83 16.32 -29.79
N ASP A 131 9.68 16.27 -31.11
CA ASP A 131 8.64 15.65 -31.92
C ASP A 131 8.58 14.11 -31.74
N PRO A 132 7.41 13.47 -31.57
CA PRO A 132 7.30 12.03 -31.29
C PRO A 132 7.51 11.08 -32.49
N GLU A 133 7.92 11.55 -33.68
CA GLU A 133 7.95 10.71 -34.91
C GLU A 133 9.34 10.43 -35.49
N ALA A 134 10.36 10.19 -34.66
CA ALA A 134 11.68 9.79 -35.18
C ALA A 134 12.46 8.84 -34.26
N MET A 135 11.93 7.64 -33.96
CA MET A 135 12.74 6.46 -33.62
C MET A 135 11.99 5.18 -34.06
N ALA A 136 11.82 5.02 -35.36
CA ALA A 136 11.69 3.71 -35.98
C ALA A 136 13.06 3.33 -36.58
N ASP A 137 13.39 2.05 -36.48
CA ASP A 137 14.53 1.36 -37.09
C ASP A 137 15.88 1.45 -36.38
N GLY A 138 16.11 0.47 -35.49
CA GLY A 138 17.42 0.19 -34.91
C GLY A 138 17.40 -0.90 -33.86
N ALA A 139 16.96 -2.11 -34.21
CA ALA A 139 17.21 -3.29 -33.37
C ALA A 139 18.73 -3.52 -33.30
N PRO A 140 19.36 -3.60 -32.11
CA PRO A 140 20.70 -4.15 -32.02
C PRO A 140 20.61 -5.67 -32.13
N ASP A 141 21.47 -6.17 -33.00
CA ASP A 141 21.84 -7.56 -33.24
C ASP A 141 21.99 -8.34 -31.93
N GLY A 142 21.07 -9.27 -31.69
CA GLY A 142 21.10 -10.20 -30.57
C GLY A 142 22.10 -11.31 -30.89
N GLY A 143 23.32 -11.15 -30.39
CA GLY A 143 24.35 -12.15 -30.53
C GLY A 143 25.45 -11.96 -29.50
N GLU A 144 25.19 -12.41 -28.28
CA GLU A 144 26.18 -13.04 -27.39
C GLU A 144 25.41 -13.85 -26.34
N ASP A 145 25.67 -15.16 -26.35
CA ASP A 145 25.05 -16.17 -25.51
C ASP A 145 25.42 -15.93 -24.03
N ASP A 146 24.51 -15.37 -23.25
CA ASP A 146 24.54 -15.45 -21.79
C ASP A 146 23.43 -16.40 -21.32
N ASP A 147 23.81 -17.66 -21.08
CA ASP A 147 23.03 -18.73 -20.47
C ASP A 147 22.72 -18.44 -18.99
N ASN A 148 22.16 -17.27 -18.67
CA ASN A 148 21.53 -16.99 -17.38
C ASN A 148 20.08 -16.58 -17.60
N ALA A 149 19.23 -17.57 -17.86
CA ALA A 149 17.80 -17.40 -18.11
C ALA A 149 16.96 -17.05 -16.86
N ASP A 150 17.59 -16.69 -15.74
CA ASP A 150 16.90 -16.50 -14.46
C ASP A 150 17.08 -15.11 -13.83
N ASP A 151 17.71 -14.13 -14.52
CA ASP A 151 17.76 -12.75 -14.01
C ASP A 151 16.68 -11.88 -14.70
N PRO A 152 15.57 -11.54 -14.01
CA PRO A 152 14.53 -10.72 -14.60
C PRO A 152 15.06 -9.30 -14.82
N THR A 153 15.37 -8.95 -16.07
CA THR A 153 15.70 -7.59 -16.45
C THR A 153 14.53 -6.66 -16.09
N LEU A 154 14.70 -5.83 -15.07
CA LEU A 154 13.65 -4.91 -14.64
C LEU A 154 13.33 -3.93 -15.79
N PRO A 155 12.04 -3.65 -16.07
CA PRO A 155 11.68 -2.73 -17.13
C PRO A 155 12.25 -1.33 -16.88
N ALA A 156 12.59 -0.61 -17.94
CA ALA A 156 13.22 0.72 -17.92
C ALA A 156 12.36 1.86 -17.31
N ALA A 157 11.21 1.54 -16.69
CA ALA A 157 10.31 2.47 -16.03
C ALA A 157 10.26 2.17 -14.52
N PRO A 158 11.30 2.55 -13.75
CA PRO A 158 11.36 2.28 -12.31
C PRO A 158 10.16 2.86 -11.56
N ASP A 159 9.64 4.02 -11.98
CA ASP A 159 8.49 4.68 -11.33
C ASP A 159 7.20 3.85 -11.40
N LEU A 160 6.99 3.07 -12.47
CA LEU A 160 5.83 2.18 -12.58
C LEU A 160 5.96 0.95 -11.68
N LEU A 161 7.18 0.55 -11.34
CA LEU A 161 7.46 -0.52 -10.38
C LEU A 161 7.32 -0.03 -8.93
N LEU A 162 7.48 1.28 -8.69
CA LEU A 162 7.35 1.89 -7.37
C LEU A 162 5.90 2.21 -6.99
N ARG A 163 4.97 2.25 -7.95
CA ARG A 163 3.57 2.58 -7.70
C ARG A 163 2.79 1.34 -7.22
N ASP A 164 2.03 1.49 -6.13
CA ASP A 164 1.15 0.43 -5.67
C ASP A 164 0.13 0.06 -6.77
N PRO A 165 -0.05 -1.22 -7.14
CA PRO A 165 -1.02 -1.66 -8.13
C PRO A 165 -2.48 -1.24 -7.87
N VAL A 166 -2.86 -0.90 -6.62
CA VAL A 166 -4.20 -0.39 -6.30
C VAL A 166 -4.27 1.13 -6.17
N HIS A 167 -3.18 1.86 -6.40
CA HIS A 167 -3.13 3.30 -6.18
C HIS A 167 -4.20 4.07 -6.99
N ASP A 168 -4.43 3.71 -8.26
CA ASP A 168 -5.46 4.38 -9.08
C ASP A 168 -6.88 4.19 -8.52
N ASP A 169 -7.16 3.05 -7.86
CA ASP A 169 -8.42 2.83 -7.17
C ASP A 169 -8.55 3.73 -5.93
N VAL A 170 -7.45 3.88 -5.20
CA VAL A 170 -7.41 4.71 -3.97
C VAL A 170 -7.61 6.18 -4.32
N VAL A 171 -6.96 6.67 -5.39
CA VAL A 171 -7.19 8.00 -5.96
C VAL A 171 -8.66 8.17 -6.37
N TRP A 172 -9.21 7.19 -7.08
CA TRP A 172 -10.60 7.25 -7.53
C TRP A 172 -11.59 7.24 -6.36
N LEU A 173 -11.36 6.42 -5.33
CA LEU A 173 -12.14 6.41 -4.09
C LEU A 173 -12.10 7.78 -3.40
N CYS A 174 -10.95 8.44 -3.38
CA CYS A 174 -10.87 9.79 -2.85
C CYS A 174 -11.69 10.78 -3.69
N GLN A 175 -11.38 10.87 -4.99
CA GLN A 175 -11.87 11.92 -5.87
C GLN A 175 -13.36 11.76 -6.19
N SER A 176 -13.78 10.54 -6.51
CA SER A 176 -15.12 10.25 -7.03
C SER A 176 -16.11 9.83 -5.95
N TRP A 177 -15.62 9.31 -4.82
CA TRP A 177 -16.49 8.77 -3.77
C TRP A 177 -16.43 9.59 -2.48
N ALA A 178 -15.25 9.77 -1.89
CA ALA A 178 -15.08 10.36 -0.57
C ALA A 178 -15.30 11.88 -0.57
N LEU A 179 -14.58 12.59 -1.45
CA LEU A 179 -14.60 14.06 -1.49
C LEU A 179 -16.01 14.65 -1.69
N PRO A 180 -16.84 14.16 -2.65
CA PRO A 180 -18.19 14.68 -2.84
C PRO A 180 -19.10 14.53 -1.61
N ARG A 181 -18.79 13.60 -0.69
CA ARG A 181 -19.57 13.35 0.52
C ARG A 181 -19.24 14.28 1.68
N VAL A 182 -18.06 14.92 1.67
CA VAL A 182 -17.60 15.78 2.77
C VAL A 182 -17.44 17.24 2.38
N ALA A 183 -17.21 17.54 1.10
CA ALA A 183 -17.01 18.91 0.62
C ALA A 183 -18.26 19.81 0.77
N GLY A 184 -19.48 19.24 0.72
CA GLY A 184 -20.73 20.01 0.75
C GLY A 184 -21.50 20.03 2.08
N SER A 185 -21.10 19.21 3.06
CA SER A 185 -21.90 18.95 4.27
C SER A 185 -21.35 19.59 5.56
N GLY A 186 -20.23 20.32 5.49
CA GLY A 186 -19.57 20.89 6.66
C GLY A 186 -18.35 21.74 6.31
N PRO A 187 -17.50 22.07 7.31
CA PRO A 187 -16.21 22.68 7.06
C PRO A 187 -15.40 21.84 6.08
N ARG A 188 -14.73 22.49 5.13
CA ARG A 188 -13.88 21.81 4.17
C ARG A 188 -12.75 21.08 4.92
N PRO A 189 -12.53 19.78 4.67
CA PRO A 189 -11.38 19.12 5.24
C PRO A 189 -10.07 19.62 4.63
N SER A 190 -9.00 19.62 5.42
CA SER A 190 -7.64 19.84 4.91
C SER A 190 -7.05 18.55 4.34
N GLN A 191 -7.54 17.40 4.81
CA GLN A 191 -6.99 16.09 4.46
C GLN A 191 -8.08 15.01 4.43
N ILE A 192 -7.95 14.08 3.48
CA ILE A 192 -8.72 12.84 3.42
C ILE A 192 -7.74 11.66 3.44
N ILE A 193 -7.96 10.70 4.32
CA ILE A 193 -7.23 9.43 4.38
C ILE A 193 -8.14 8.34 3.87
N ILE A 194 -7.68 7.59 2.88
CA ILE A 194 -8.34 6.39 2.38
C ILE A 194 -7.63 5.19 3.00
N SER A 195 -8.41 4.35 3.68
CA SER A 195 -7.96 3.10 4.27
C SER A 195 -8.66 1.95 3.57
N LEU A 196 -7.88 1.06 2.96
CA LEU A 196 -8.37 -0.07 2.20
C LEU A 196 -7.85 -1.36 2.84
N ALA A 197 -8.76 -2.21 3.32
CA ALA A 197 -8.43 -3.47 3.99
C ALA A 197 -8.96 -4.68 3.22
N ASP A 198 -8.33 -5.85 3.35
CA ASP A 198 -8.84 -7.08 2.72
C ASP A 198 -10.09 -7.64 3.44
N ARG A 199 -10.29 -7.26 4.69
CA ARG A 199 -11.44 -7.64 5.53
C ARG A 199 -11.77 -6.55 6.55
N LYS A 200 -12.93 -6.69 7.19
CA LYS A 200 -13.36 -5.79 8.28
C LYS A 200 -12.40 -5.93 9.47
N SER A 201 -12.15 -4.82 10.16
CA SER A 201 -11.32 -4.79 11.37
C SER A 201 -11.97 -3.92 12.44
N GLU A 202 -11.78 -4.27 13.70
CA GLU A 202 -12.17 -3.39 14.79
C GLU A 202 -11.29 -2.14 14.80
N PHE A 203 -11.88 -0.97 15.07
CA PHE A 203 -11.10 0.26 15.20
C PHE A 203 -10.27 0.27 16.48
N GLY A 204 -8.99 0.62 16.37
CA GLY A 204 -8.10 0.80 17.53
C GLY A 204 -7.54 -0.49 18.10
N THR A 205 -7.90 -1.64 17.52
CA THR A 205 -7.32 -2.96 17.79
C THR A 205 -6.34 -3.29 16.67
N TYR A 206 -5.14 -3.73 17.03
CA TYR A 206 -4.17 -4.27 16.08
C TYR A 206 -4.55 -5.71 15.73
N ASP A 207 -4.69 -6.00 14.44
CA ASP A 207 -4.95 -7.35 13.92
C ASP A 207 -3.92 -7.67 12.81
N PRO A 208 -2.96 -8.59 13.05
CA PRO A 208 -1.92 -8.92 12.09
C PRO A 208 -2.43 -9.71 10.87
N GLU A 209 -3.65 -10.25 10.93
CA GLU A 209 -4.26 -11.02 9.84
C GLU A 209 -5.02 -10.13 8.84
N VAL A 210 -5.13 -8.83 9.12
CA VAL A 210 -5.78 -7.85 8.26
C VAL A 210 -4.72 -7.15 7.43
N LEU A 211 -4.72 -7.40 6.12
CA LEU A 211 -3.93 -6.61 5.20
C LEU A 211 -4.61 -5.25 5.03
N GLN A 212 -3.92 -4.17 5.38
CA GLN A 212 -4.46 -2.81 5.31
C GLN A 212 -3.46 -1.83 4.68
N LEU A 213 -3.91 -1.15 3.63
CA LEU A 213 -3.21 -0.06 2.96
C LEU A 213 -3.80 1.28 3.40
N PHE A 214 -2.96 2.30 3.51
CA PHE A 214 -3.37 3.68 3.79
C PHE A 214 -2.72 4.65 2.80
N GLU A 215 -3.53 5.51 2.20
CA GLU A 215 -3.04 6.70 1.50
C GLU A 215 -3.72 7.96 2.02
N ALA A 216 -2.97 9.07 1.99
CA ALA A 216 -3.43 10.36 2.46
C ALA A 216 -3.40 11.39 1.33
N PHE A 217 -4.47 12.17 1.22
CA PHE A 217 -4.67 13.19 0.21
C PHE A 217 -4.86 14.55 0.87
N LYS A 218 -4.14 15.55 0.38
CA LYS A 218 -4.39 16.94 0.70
C LYS A 218 -5.60 17.44 -0.09
N ILE A 219 -6.44 18.22 0.55
CA ILE A 219 -7.59 18.86 -0.09
C ILE A 219 -7.32 20.38 -0.17
N PRO A 220 -6.98 20.91 -1.35
CA PRO A 220 -6.74 22.34 -1.54
C PRO A 220 -7.97 23.16 -1.18
N THR A 221 -7.76 24.37 -0.66
CA THR A 221 -8.86 25.24 -0.21
C THR A 221 -9.66 25.85 -1.36
N ASP A 222 -9.11 25.85 -2.57
CA ASP A 222 -9.58 26.55 -3.76
C ASP A 222 -10.24 25.64 -4.81
N LYS A 223 -10.02 24.32 -4.75
CA LYS A 223 -10.59 23.36 -5.71
C LYS A 223 -10.87 21.99 -5.09
N ASP A 224 -11.91 21.33 -5.59
CA ASP A 224 -12.32 19.97 -5.22
C ASP A 224 -11.45 18.90 -5.90
N SER A 225 -10.21 18.77 -5.42
CA SER A 225 -9.28 17.73 -5.86
C SER A 225 -8.62 17.02 -4.69
N CYS A 226 -8.46 15.71 -4.81
CA CYS A 226 -7.58 14.91 -3.97
C CYS A 226 -6.15 14.99 -4.52
N GLU A 227 -5.26 15.69 -3.82
CA GLU A 227 -3.85 15.77 -4.19
C GLU A 227 -3.05 14.76 -3.37
N TRP A 228 -2.55 13.72 -4.03
CA TRP A 228 -1.58 12.80 -3.44
C TRP A 228 -0.21 13.50 -3.43
N LEU A 229 0.43 13.58 -2.26
CA LEU A 229 1.77 14.12 -2.15
C LEU A 229 2.74 12.95 -1.94
N PRO A 230 3.71 12.72 -2.85
CA PRO A 230 4.87 11.91 -2.51
C PRO A 230 5.62 12.61 -1.37
N TRP A 231 6.08 11.83 -0.39
CA TRP A 231 6.87 12.31 0.73
C TRP A 231 8.30 12.68 0.33
#